data_AF-A0A495L685-F1
#
_entry.id   AF-A0A495L685-F1
#
_cell.length_a   1.000
_cell.length_b   1.000
_cell.length_c   1.000
_cell.angle_alpha   90.00
_cell.angle_beta   90.00
_cell.angle_gamma   90.00
#
_symmetry.space_group_name_H-M   'P 1'
#
loop_
_entity.id
_entity.type
_entity.pdbx_description
1 polymer ?
#
loop_
_entity_poly.entity_id
_entity_poly.type
_entity_poly.pdbx_seq_one_letter_code
_entity_poly.pdbx_strand_id
1 'polypeptide(L)'
;MSPDATLTCTEDSSFPHWMIGESYSAVQWMNENGTNRERGRLLMGLQQRAPFRIPAQGLDPESEYSHCGQPGRAFQATDLHDGMTVSLPIGPDWEEPWLPVTRLRPEEGEDGVVELCSADIHLRHCSREHHATEHEEWLRNEGLEKLATGAALWEGRDRYFPHLEFLPRVEGNLRNLDHAWVVPVRKHLVKLEEAVAEWRINDDGMLVYRSKVTVESDSRVKGGIVDFIDLDGQRRAFQLHSRYTPGKGRIHFRLVPEVRRARIAHVGGKLGA
;
A
#
# COMPACT_ATOMS: atom_id res chain seq x y z
N MET A 1 -8.78 4.24 -40.07
CA MET A 1 -8.72 5.49 -39.28
C MET A 1 -8.92 5.08 -37.84
N SER A 2 -7.84 5.02 -37.07
CA SER A 2 -7.96 4.84 -35.62
C SER A 2 -8.72 6.04 -35.06
N PRO A 3 -9.70 5.83 -34.16
CA PRO A 3 -10.23 6.94 -33.40
C PRO A 3 -9.07 7.50 -32.56
N ASP A 4 -8.71 8.76 -32.82
CA ASP A 4 -7.86 9.55 -31.93
C ASP A 4 -8.63 9.70 -30.61
N ALA A 5 -8.48 8.73 -29.72
CA ALA A 5 -8.85 8.87 -28.33
C ALA A 5 -7.92 9.93 -27.75
N THR A 6 -8.33 11.19 -27.84
CA THR A 6 -7.60 12.33 -27.30
C THR A 6 -7.38 12.06 -25.82
N LEU A 7 -6.11 11.87 -25.42
CA LEU A 7 -5.72 11.78 -24.02
C LEU A 7 -6.08 13.12 -23.34
N THR A 8 -7.25 13.21 -22.72
CA THR A 8 -7.57 14.30 -21.79
C THR A 8 -6.98 14.01 -20.43
N CYS A 9 -5.66 13.89 -20.36
CA CYS A 9 -4.93 13.87 -19.11
C CYS A 9 -4.43 15.29 -18.82
N THR A 10 -5.24 16.04 -18.07
CA THR A 10 -4.94 17.33 -17.41
C THR A 10 -4.80 18.56 -18.32
N GLU A 11 -5.91 19.02 -18.88
CA GLU A 11 -6.07 20.46 -19.08
C GLU A 11 -6.38 21.12 -17.72
N ASP A 12 -6.05 22.41 -17.56
CA ASP A 12 -6.46 23.25 -16.40
C ASP A 12 -8.00 23.40 -16.28
N SER A 13 -8.77 22.66 -17.08
CA SER A 13 -10.22 22.69 -17.14
C SER A 13 -10.82 21.81 -16.03
N SER A 14 -11.88 22.32 -15.39
CA SER A 14 -12.64 21.57 -14.39
C SER A 14 -13.34 20.38 -15.03
N PHE A 15 -13.49 19.27 -14.28
CA PHE A 15 -14.09 18.01 -14.75
C PHE A 15 -15.31 18.15 -15.67
N PRO A 16 -16.31 19.04 -15.40
CA PRO A 16 -17.46 19.19 -16.28
C PRO A 16 -17.13 19.58 -17.73
N HIS A 17 -15.98 20.20 -17.97
CA HIS A 17 -15.55 20.68 -19.28
C HIS A 17 -14.62 19.70 -20.01
N TRP A 18 -14.30 18.55 -19.40
CA TRP A 18 -13.47 17.55 -20.05
C TRP A 18 -14.18 16.98 -21.28
N MET A 19 -13.46 16.91 -22.39
CA MET A 19 -13.91 16.20 -23.60
C MET A 19 -13.64 14.70 -23.39
N ILE A 20 -14.71 13.91 -23.42
CA ILE A 20 -14.70 12.44 -23.32
C ILE A 20 -14.76 11.79 -24.71
N GLY A 21 -15.16 12.56 -25.73
CA GLY A 21 -15.02 12.21 -27.15
C GLY A 21 -14.89 13.47 -28.00
N GLU A 22 -14.75 13.33 -29.32
CA GLU A 22 -14.47 14.45 -30.24
C GLU A 22 -15.44 15.65 -30.11
N SER A 23 -16.69 15.39 -29.75
CA SER A 23 -17.74 16.42 -29.58
C SER A 23 -18.61 16.19 -28.35
N TYR A 24 -18.11 15.42 -27.39
CA TYR A 24 -18.86 14.95 -26.24
C TYR A 24 -18.12 15.22 -24.93
N SER A 25 -18.72 16.05 -24.08
CA SER A 25 -18.15 16.53 -22.83
C SER A 25 -18.73 15.83 -21.60
N ALA A 26 -18.02 15.90 -20.49
CA ALA A 26 -18.47 15.38 -19.20
C ALA A 26 -19.79 16.04 -18.73
N VAL A 27 -20.00 17.33 -19.01
CA VAL A 27 -21.28 18.00 -18.67
C VAL A 27 -22.44 17.49 -19.53
N GLN A 28 -22.21 17.14 -20.79
CA GLN A 28 -23.22 16.49 -21.61
C GLN A 28 -23.56 15.12 -21.01
N TRP A 29 -22.55 14.30 -20.72
CA TRP A 29 -22.72 13.00 -20.06
C TRP A 29 -23.50 13.06 -18.74
N MET A 30 -23.13 13.98 -17.85
CA MET A 30 -23.81 14.17 -16.56
C MET A 30 -25.30 14.55 -16.71
N ASN A 31 -25.67 15.18 -17.83
CA ASN A 31 -27.03 15.66 -18.06
C ASN A 31 -27.92 14.71 -18.86
N GLU A 32 -27.37 13.62 -19.40
CA GLU A 32 -28.16 12.62 -20.14
C GLU A 32 -29.20 11.90 -19.28
N ASN A 33 -28.86 11.55 -18.04
CA ASN A 33 -29.77 10.87 -17.13
C ASN A 33 -29.42 11.10 -15.66
N GLY A 34 -30.37 10.79 -14.77
CA GLY A 34 -30.22 10.97 -13.32
C GLY A 34 -29.06 10.19 -12.72
N THR A 35 -28.79 8.97 -13.19
CA THR A 35 -27.69 8.12 -12.73
C THR A 35 -26.32 8.72 -13.06
N ASN A 36 -26.13 9.23 -14.27
CA ASN A 36 -24.89 9.91 -14.66
C ASN A 36 -24.69 11.19 -13.85
N ARG A 37 -25.76 11.92 -13.55
CA ARG A 37 -25.69 13.10 -12.68
C ARG A 37 -25.19 12.77 -11.27
N GLU A 38 -25.66 11.67 -10.68
CA GLU A 38 -25.19 11.19 -9.38
C GLU A 38 -23.72 10.76 -9.42
N ARG A 39 -23.32 10.00 -10.45
CA ARG A 39 -21.91 9.60 -10.66
C ARG A 39 -20.99 10.81 -10.87
N GLY A 40 -21.42 11.79 -11.66
CA GLY A 40 -20.69 13.04 -11.85
C GLY A 40 -20.53 13.84 -10.55
N ARG A 41 -21.58 13.92 -9.72
CA ARG A 41 -21.49 14.52 -8.38
C ARG A 41 -20.52 13.79 -7.48
N LEU A 42 -20.49 12.45 -7.53
CA LEU A 42 -19.52 11.65 -6.80
C LEU A 42 -18.09 11.97 -7.26
N LEU A 43 -17.82 11.99 -8.57
CA LEU A 43 -16.51 12.34 -9.12
C LEU A 43 -16.05 13.75 -8.71
N MET A 44 -16.95 14.74 -8.78
CA MET A 44 -16.66 16.10 -8.31
C MET A 44 -16.43 16.15 -6.78
N GLY A 45 -17.17 15.36 -6.00
CA GLY A 45 -16.97 15.24 -4.56
C GLY A 45 -15.64 14.56 -4.20
N LEU A 46 -15.22 13.56 -4.99
CA LEU A 46 -13.92 12.94 -4.88
C LEU A 46 -12.80 13.93 -5.19
N GLN A 47 -12.94 14.80 -6.20
CA GLN A 47 -11.96 15.86 -6.47
C GLN A 47 -11.77 16.83 -5.30
N GLN A 48 -12.83 17.13 -4.53
CA GLN A 48 -12.74 18.00 -3.35
C GLN A 48 -12.10 17.31 -2.13
N ARG A 49 -12.16 15.97 -2.08
CA ARG A 49 -11.65 15.15 -0.96
C ARG A 49 -10.32 14.48 -1.29
N ALA A 50 -9.94 14.44 -2.56
CA ALA A 50 -8.63 13.99 -3.00
C ALA A 50 -7.59 14.95 -2.41
N PRO A 51 -6.59 14.45 -1.65
CA PRO A 51 -5.49 15.28 -1.14
C PRO A 51 -4.63 15.90 -2.25
N PHE A 52 -4.92 15.59 -3.51
CA PHE A 52 -4.09 15.86 -4.67
C PHE A 52 -4.97 16.50 -5.76
N ARG A 53 -5.10 17.84 -5.74
CA ARG A 53 -4.76 18.50 -7.00
C ARG A 53 -3.31 18.10 -7.20
N ILE A 54 -2.91 17.48 -8.31
CA ILE A 54 -1.48 17.25 -8.59
C ILE A 54 -0.84 18.62 -8.37
N PRO A 55 -0.12 18.84 -7.25
CA PRO A 55 0.45 20.13 -7.02
C PRO A 55 1.47 20.25 -8.15
N ALA A 56 1.46 21.34 -8.90
CA ALA A 56 2.62 21.62 -9.75
C ALA A 56 3.93 21.58 -8.92
N GLN A 57 3.84 21.71 -7.59
CA GLN A 57 4.91 21.41 -6.65
C GLN A 57 5.33 19.93 -6.73
N GLY A 58 6.45 19.69 -7.41
CA GLY A 58 7.12 18.39 -7.50
C GLY A 58 7.13 17.79 -8.90
N LEU A 59 6.27 18.27 -9.80
CA LEU A 59 6.39 17.95 -11.22
C LEU A 59 7.65 18.62 -11.77
N ASP A 60 8.45 17.84 -12.47
CA ASP A 60 9.64 18.34 -13.16
C ASP A 60 9.23 18.85 -14.55
N PRO A 61 9.29 20.17 -14.81
CA PRO A 61 8.91 20.72 -16.10
C PRO A 61 9.86 20.30 -17.24
N GLU A 62 11.04 19.77 -16.92
CA GLU A 62 12.03 19.31 -17.90
C GLU A 62 11.88 17.83 -18.25
N SER A 63 11.00 17.11 -17.56
CA SER A 63 10.69 15.71 -17.85
C SER A 63 9.42 15.56 -18.70
N GLU A 64 9.47 14.71 -19.72
CA GLU A 64 8.33 14.36 -20.57
C GLU A 64 7.92 12.89 -20.38
N TYR A 65 6.62 12.63 -20.41
CA TYR A 65 6.06 11.28 -20.26
C TYR A 65 5.05 11.04 -21.37
N SER A 66 5.18 9.93 -22.08
CA SER A 66 4.26 9.57 -23.16
C SER A 66 3.89 8.09 -23.16
N HIS A 67 2.66 7.80 -23.56
CA HIS A 67 2.15 6.46 -23.82
C HIS A 67 1.72 6.40 -25.29
N CYS A 68 2.24 5.46 -26.07
CA CYS A 68 1.96 5.35 -27.51
C CYS A 68 2.22 6.67 -28.28
N GLY A 69 3.26 7.42 -27.88
CA GLY A 69 3.61 8.72 -28.46
C GLY A 69 2.71 9.89 -28.04
N GLN A 70 1.72 9.64 -27.18
CA GLN A 70 0.84 10.67 -26.65
C GLN A 70 1.30 11.15 -25.27
N PRO A 71 1.57 12.45 -25.07
CA PRO A 71 2.02 12.96 -23.79
C PRO A 71 0.91 12.96 -22.74
N GLY A 72 1.25 12.82 -21.46
CA GLY A 72 0.28 12.90 -20.37
C GLY A 72 0.89 13.25 -19.02
N ARG A 73 0.45 14.37 -18.40
CA ARG A 73 0.99 14.78 -17.08
C ARG A 73 0.56 13.86 -15.94
N ALA A 74 -0.54 13.14 -16.11
CA ALA A 74 -0.98 12.13 -15.15
C ALA A 74 0.09 11.04 -14.96
N PHE A 75 0.86 10.71 -16.00
CA PHE A 75 1.93 9.72 -15.92
C PHE A 75 3.07 10.17 -15.01
N GLN A 76 3.50 11.44 -15.13
CA GLN A 76 4.51 12.01 -14.25
C GLN A 76 4.07 12.01 -12.79
N ALA A 77 2.82 12.38 -12.52
CA ALA A 77 2.28 12.36 -11.17
C ALA A 77 2.22 10.94 -10.60
N THR A 78 1.83 9.97 -11.42
CA THR A 78 1.81 8.55 -11.04
C THR A 78 3.21 8.03 -10.74
N ASP A 79 4.21 8.34 -11.56
CA ASP A 79 5.62 7.97 -11.31
C ASP A 79 6.14 8.60 -10.01
N LEU A 80 5.94 9.93 -9.86
CA LEU A 80 6.43 10.69 -8.71
C LEU A 80 5.84 10.23 -7.37
N HIS A 81 4.56 9.85 -7.35
CA HIS A 81 3.85 9.51 -6.13
C HIS A 81 3.71 8.01 -5.88
N ASP A 82 4.34 7.16 -6.69
CA ASP A 82 4.12 5.71 -6.71
C ASP A 82 2.62 5.39 -6.77
N GLY A 83 1.89 6.14 -7.60
CA GLY A 83 0.43 6.14 -7.65
C GLY A 83 -0.16 5.11 -8.62
N MET A 84 -1.39 5.38 -9.05
CA MET A 84 -2.08 4.62 -10.09
C MET A 84 -2.82 5.58 -11.02
N THR A 85 -2.65 5.36 -12.33
CA THR A 85 -3.39 6.08 -13.36
C THR A 85 -4.76 5.43 -13.55
N VAL A 86 -5.81 6.23 -13.72
CA VAL A 86 -7.17 5.74 -13.99
C VAL A 86 -7.66 6.31 -15.31
N SER A 87 -8.19 5.46 -16.18
CA SER A 87 -8.74 5.85 -17.48
C SER A 87 -10.18 5.34 -17.65
N LEU A 88 -10.82 5.79 -18.73
CA LEU A 88 -12.08 5.20 -19.20
C LEU A 88 -11.76 4.08 -20.20
N PRO A 89 -12.54 2.99 -20.26
CA PRO A 89 -12.30 1.87 -21.17
C PRO A 89 -12.77 2.19 -22.59
N ILE A 90 -12.16 3.21 -23.21
CA ILE A 90 -12.55 3.75 -24.52
C ILE A 90 -11.69 3.22 -25.67
N GLY A 91 -10.67 2.39 -25.39
CA GLY A 91 -9.78 1.84 -26.39
C GLY A 91 -8.90 0.70 -25.86
N PRO A 92 -8.34 -0.12 -26.75
CA PRO A 92 -7.54 -1.30 -26.38
C PRO A 92 -6.27 -0.94 -25.59
N ASP A 93 -5.71 0.25 -25.81
CA ASP A 93 -4.50 0.72 -25.12
C ASP A 93 -4.70 0.88 -23.60
N TRP A 94 -5.96 0.89 -23.14
CA TRP A 94 -6.35 1.03 -21.74
C TRP A 94 -6.80 -0.30 -21.10
N GLU A 95 -6.79 -1.41 -21.84
CA GLU A 95 -7.29 -2.71 -21.37
C GLU A 95 -6.25 -3.51 -20.56
N GLU A 96 -5.18 -2.87 -20.11
CA GLU A 96 -4.12 -3.48 -19.32
C GLU A 96 -4.04 -2.89 -17.90
N PRO A 97 -3.68 -3.68 -16.87
CA PRO A 97 -3.48 -3.20 -15.50
C PRO A 97 -2.15 -2.43 -15.34
N TRP A 98 -1.25 -2.49 -16.32
CA TRP A 98 0.01 -1.76 -16.34
C TRP A 98 0.14 -1.00 -17.66
N LEU A 99 0.44 0.30 -17.58
CA LEU A 99 0.64 1.14 -18.74
C LEU A 99 2.15 1.29 -19.04
N PRO A 100 2.62 0.86 -20.22
CA PRO A 100 3.97 1.18 -20.67
C PRO A 100 4.07 2.67 -20.98
N VAL A 101 5.02 3.37 -20.38
CA VAL A 101 5.24 4.79 -20.55
C VAL A 101 6.71 5.04 -20.85
N THR A 102 6.99 5.86 -21.86
CA THR A 102 8.33 6.36 -22.12
C THR A 102 8.51 7.66 -21.36
N ARG A 103 9.53 7.70 -20.50
CA ARG A 103 9.98 8.88 -19.75
C ARG A 103 11.24 9.44 -20.40
N LEU A 104 11.23 10.73 -20.68
CA LEU A 104 12.39 11.51 -21.10
C LEU A 104 12.74 12.51 -20.00
N ARG A 105 14.00 12.61 -19.60
CA ARG A 105 14.46 13.62 -18.63
C ARG A 105 15.92 14.00 -18.88
N PRO A 106 16.33 15.25 -18.61
CA PRO A 106 17.74 15.60 -18.56
C PRO A 106 18.42 14.94 -17.36
N GLU A 107 19.59 14.35 -17.56
CA GLU A 107 20.46 13.88 -16.49
C GLU A 107 21.86 14.48 -16.68
N GLU A 108 22.46 14.95 -15.59
CA GLU A 108 23.85 15.43 -15.59
C GLU A 108 24.78 14.23 -15.37
N GLY A 109 25.65 13.96 -16.35
CA GLY A 109 26.69 12.94 -16.27
C GLY A 109 27.79 13.28 -15.27
N GLU A 110 28.66 12.30 -14.98
CA GLU A 110 29.79 12.49 -14.06
C GLU A 110 30.80 13.57 -14.53
N ASP A 111 30.75 13.93 -15.82
CA ASP A 111 31.55 14.96 -16.47
C ASP A 111 30.88 16.35 -16.48
N GLY A 112 29.68 16.48 -15.92
CA GLY A 112 28.90 17.71 -15.91
C GLY A 112 28.16 17.99 -17.24
N VAL A 113 28.15 17.05 -18.18
CA VAL A 113 27.38 17.18 -19.43
C VAL A 113 25.95 16.73 -19.18
N VAL A 114 24.98 17.57 -19.54
CA VAL A 114 23.56 17.23 -19.46
C VAL A 114 23.15 16.47 -20.73
N GLU A 115 22.70 15.23 -20.57
CA GLU A 115 22.19 14.40 -21.65
C GLU A 115 20.71 14.10 -21.46
N LEU A 116 19.97 13.93 -22.56
CA LEU A 116 18.57 13.53 -22.50
C LEU A 116 18.49 12.01 -22.37
N CYS A 117 18.02 11.54 -21.22
CA CYS A 117 17.86 10.11 -20.94
C CYS A 117 16.43 9.65 -21.21
N SER A 118 16.29 8.55 -21.95
CA SER A 118 15.03 7.87 -22.21
C SER A 118 14.94 6.58 -21.42
N ALA A 119 13.80 6.33 -20.76
CA ALA A 119 13.53 5.11 -20.03
C ALA A 119 12.09 4.62 -20.27
N ASP A 120 11.95 3.33 -20.54
CA ASP A 120 10.64 2.68 -20.59
C ASP A 120 10.27 2.18 -19.18
N ILE A 121 9.18 2.72 -18.65
CA ILE A 121 8.64 2.42 -17.33
C ILE A 121 7.24 1.82 -17.45
N HIS A 122 6.81 1.10 -16.41
CA HIS A 122 5.46 0.56 -16.34
C HIS A 122 4.73 1.18 -15.16
N LEU A 123 3.69 1.95 -15.42
CA LEU A 123 2.87 2.59 -14.40
C LEU A 123 1.67 1.73 -14.06
N ARG A 124 1.27 1.69 -12.78
CA ARG A 124 0.02 1.04 -12.38
C ARG A 124 -1.15 1.75 -13.05
N HIS A 125 -2.08 0.96 -13.56
CA HIS A 125 -3.21 1.45 -14.32
C HIS A 125 -4.50 0.70 -13.96
N CYS A 126 -5.62 1.42 -14.00
CA CYS A 126 -6.94 0.85 -13.85
C CYS A 126 -7.94 1.52 -14.80
N SER A 127 -8.50 0.74 -15.73
CA SER A 127 -9.61 1.15 -16.60
C SER A 127 -10.89 0.35 -16.31
N ARG A 128 -10.72 -0.84 -15.70
CA ARG A 128 -11.80 -1.77 -15.35
C ARG A 128 -11.57 -2.32 -13.95
N GLU A 129 -12.65 -2.77 -13.32
CA GLU A 129 -12.65 -3.30 -11.94
C GLU A 129 -11.59 -4.41 -11.75
N HIS A 130 -11.47 -5.34 -12.70
CA HIS A 130 -10.52 -6.43 -12.60
C HIS A 130 -9.04 -5.99 -12.64
N HIS A 131 -8.72 -4.80 -13.20
CA HIS A 131 -7.35 -4.26 -13.12
C HIS A 131 -6.99 -3.87 -11.68
N ALA A 132 -7.96 -3.42 -10.88
CA ALA A 132 -7.71 -3.08 -9.47
C ALA A 132 -7.35 -4.31 -8.64
N THR A 133 -7.85 -5.49 -9.01
CA THR A 133 -7.51 -6.76 -8.35
C THR A 133 -6.02 -7.09 -8.49
N GLU A 134 -5.41 -6.80 -9.64
CA GLU A 134 -3.97 -6.98 -9.85
C GLU A 134 -3.11 -6.10 -8.92
N HIS A 135 -3.67 -4.96 -8.49
CA HIS A 135 -3.01 -4.01 -7.60
C HIS A 135 -3.47 -4.11 -6.14
N GLU A 136 -4.24 -5.14 -5.79
CA GLU A 136 -4.92 -5.20 -4.49
C GLU A 136 -3.93 -5.21 -3.33
N GLU A 137 -2.83 -5.97 -3.43
CA GLU A 137 -1.78 -5.99 -2.42
C GLU A 137 -1.15 -4.60 -2.22
N TRP A 138 -0.82 -3.91 -3.31
CA TRP A 138 -0.28 -2.55 -3.25
C TRP A 138 -1.29 -1.57 -2.62
N LEU A 139 -2.56 -1.62 -3.03
CA LEU A 139 -3.63 -0.77 -2.48
C LEU A 139 -3.85 -1.01 -0.98
N ARG A 140 -3.80 -2.28 -0.53
CA ARG A 140 -3.91 -2.62 0.90
C ARG A 140 -2.75 -2.03 1.69
N ASN A 141 -1.54 -2.08 1.13
CA ASN A 141 -0.31 -1.63 1.77
C ASN A 141 -0.04 -0.12 1.62
N GLU A 142 -0.82 0.60 0.79
CA GLU A 142 -0.69 2.05 0.65
C GLU A 142 -0.87 2.75 2.02
N GLY A 143 0.07 3.65 2.33
CA GLY A 143 0.11 4.37 3.60
C GLY A 143 0.73 3.62 4.78
N LEU A 144 1.06 2.33 4.64
CA LEU A 144 1.73 1.56 5.70
C LEU A 144 3.08 2.17 6.10
N GLU A 145 3.87 2.62 5.12
CA GLU A 145 5.15 3.30 5.36
C GLU A 145 4.97 4.67 6.05
N LYS A 146 3.79 5.29 5.91
CA LYS A 146 3.44 6.57 6.54
C LYS A 146 3.03 6.42 8.02
N LEU A 147 2.84 5.19 8.52
CA LEU A 147 2.55 4.95 9.94
C LEU A 147 3.79 5.26 10.79
N ALA A 148 3.85 6.50 11.29
CA ALA A 148 4.99 7.05 12.03
C ALA A 148 4.87 6.92 13.56
N THR A 149 3.75 6.42 14.07
CA THR A 149 3.55 6.23 15.53
C THR A 149 3.01 4.84 15.84
N GLY A 150 3.26 4.35 17.05
CA GLY A 150 2.69 3.08 17.49
C GLY A 150 1.16 3.13 17.65
N ALA A 151 0.59 4.30 17.97
CA ALA A 151 -0.86 4.50 17.91
C ALA A 151 -1.41 4.29 16.48
N ALA A 152 -0.74 4.83 15.46
CA ALA A 152 -1.13 4.62 14.07
C ALA A 152 -1.04 3.14 13.65
N LEU A 153 -0.03 2.40 14.14
CA LEU A 153 0.06 0.94 13.96
C LEU A 153 -1.14 0.21 14.60
N TRP A 154 -1.56 0.63 15.79
CA TRP A 154 -2.71 0.02 16.48
C TRP A 154 -4.03 0.29 15.75
N GLU A 155 -4.30 1.54 15.36
CA GLU A 155 -5.53 1.89 14.65
C GLU A 155 -5.60 1.23 13.26
N GLY A 156 -4.47 1.10 12.57
CA GLY A 156 -4.39 0.48 11.25
C GLY A 156 -4.32 -1.05 11.26
N ARG A 157 -4.26 -1.69 12.43
CA ARG A 157 -3.89 -3.12 12.54
C ARG A 157 -4.79 -4.05 11.74
N ASP A 158 -6.10 -3.81 11.74
CA ASP A 158 -7.08 -4.69 11.08
C ASP A 158 -7.01 -4.55 9.54
N ARG A 159 -6.56 -3.39 9.06
CA ARG A 159 -6.32 -3.11 7.64
C ARG A 159 -5.01 -3.72 7.16
N TYR A 160 -3.92 -3.48 7.88
CA TYR A 160 -2.56 -3.79 7.43
C TYR A 160 -2.05 -5.15 7.86
N PHE A 161 -2.63 -5.76 8.91
CA PHE A 161 -2.22 -7.05 9.45
C PHE A 161 -3.42 -8.01 9.63
N PRO A 162 -4.21 -8.28 8.59
CA PRO A 162 -5.45 -9.03 8.70
C PRO A 162 -5.27 -10.48 9.15
N HIS A 163 -4.07 -11.07 9.06
CA HIS A 163 -3.77 -12.42 9.56
C HIS A 163 -3.13 -12.42 10.97
N LEU A 164 -2.87 -11.24 11.54
CA LEU A 164 -2.39 -11.07 12.91
C LEU A 164 -3.53 -10.69 13.85
N GLU A 165 -3.68 -11.43 14.93
CA GLU A 165 -4.65 -11.14 16.00
C GLU A 165 -3.91 -10.58 17.22
N PHE A 166 -4.31 -9.43 17.71
CA PHE A 166 -3.63 -8.78 18.83
C PHE A 166 -4.39 -9.00 20.13
N LEU A 167 -3.71 -9.47 21.19
CA LEU A 167 -4.31 -9.51 22.52
C LEU A 167 -4.61 -8.07 23.02
N PRO A 168 -5.64 -7.87 23.86
CA PRO A 168 -6.03 -6.53 24.30
C PRO A 168 -4.90 -5.69 24.91
N ARG A 169 -3.98 -6.33 25.64
CA ARG A 169 -2.79 -5.66 26.22
C ARG A 169 -1.85 -5.02 25.19
N VAL A 170 -1.85 -5.51 23.95
CA VAL A 170 -0.92 -5.05 22.91
C VAL A 170 -1.29 -3.63 22.45
N GLU A 171 -2.53 -3.18 22.66
CA GLU A 171 -2.89 -1.78 22.49
C GLU A 171 -1.98 -0.87 23.33
N GLY A 172 -1.87 -1.15 24.62
CA GLY A 172 -1.01 -0.40 25.52
C GLY A 172 0.47 -0.50 25.13
N ASN A 173 0.90 -1.63 24.57
CA ASN A 173 2.26 -1.79 24.06
C ASN A 173 2.55 -0.88 22.86
N LEU A 174 1.64 -0.83 21.89
CA LEU A 174 1.83 -0.05 20.68
C LEU A 174 1.60 1.44 20.93
N ARG A 175 0.60 1.84 21.71
CA ARG A 175 0.36 3.25 22.04
C ARG A 175 1.51 3.87 22.83
N ASN A 176 2.21 3.09 23.67
CA ASN A 176 3.37 3.54 24.44
C ASN A 176 4.71 3.12 23.83
N LEU A 177 4.72 2.76 22.54
CA LEU A 177 5.93 2.32 21.87
C LEU A 177 6.91 3.49 21.70
N ASP A 178 8.17 3.26 22.06
CA ASP A 178 9.25 4.21 21.79
C ASP A 178 9.28 4.57 20.29
N HIS A 179 9.42 5.86 19.98
CA HIS A 179 9.47 6.34 18.60
C HIS A 179 10.58 5.64 17.79
N ALA A 180 11.73 5.35 18.40
CA ALA A 180 12.83 4.62 17.77
C ALA A 180 12.48 3.16 17.44
N TRP A 181 11.41 2.61 18.03
CA TRP A 181 10.95 1.25 17.82
C TRP A 181 9.78 1.13 16.84
N VAL A 182 9.15 2.24 16.45
CA VAL A 182 7.99 2.20 15.53
C VAL A 182 8.34 1.56 14.20
N VAL A 183 9.39 2.04 13.52
CA VAL A 183 9.81 1.50 12.21
C VAL A 183 10.27 0.04 12.31
N PRO A 184 11.13 -0.35 13.28
CA PRO A 184 11.48 -1.75 13.48
C PRO A 184 10.25 -2.64 13.74
N VAL A 185 9.36 -2.26 14.65
CA VAL A 185 8.15 -3.04 14.95
C VAL A 185 7.28 -3.19 13.70
N ARG A 186 7.03 -2.10 12.96
CA ARG A 186 6.30 -2.15 11.69
C ARG A 186 6.90 -3.17 10.74
N LYS A 187 8.21 -3.10 10.47
CA LYS A 187 8.90 -4.04 9.57
C LYS A 187 8.76 -5.50 10.00
N HIS A 188 8.78 -5.77 11.30
CA HIS A 188 8.61 -7.14 11.81
C HIS A 188 7.16 -7.62 11.74
N LEU A 189 6.18 -6.74 11.96
CA LEU A 189 4.76 -7.08 11.79
C LEU A 189 4.44 -7.38 10.32
N VAL A 190 4.96 -6.58 9.38
CA VAL A 190 4.82 -6.82 7.93
C VAL A 190 5.37 -8.19 7.55
N LYS A 191 6.62 -8.49 7.93
CA LYS A 191 7.24 -9.79 7.62
C LYS A 191 6.50 -10.98 8.24
N LEU A 192 5.88 -10.78 9.40
CA LEU A 192 5.09 -11.83 10.04
C LEU A 192 3.74 -11.99 9.34
N GLU A 193 3.06 -10.91 9.02
CA GLU A 193 1.82 -10.88 8.25
C GLU A 193 2.00 -11.60 6.90
N GLU A 194 3.01 -11.22 6.12
CA GLU A 194 3.31 -11.84 4.82
C GLU A 194 3.59 -13.35 4.95
N ALA A 195 4.29 -13.77 6.02
CA ALA A 195 4.57 -15.19 6.26
C ALA A 195 3.28 -15.96 6.60
N VAL A 196 2.42 -15.39 7.45
CA VAL A 196 1.17 -16.04 7.87
C VAL A 196 0.16 -16.07 6.71
N ALA A 197 0.10 -15.02 5.90
CA ALA A 197 -0.77 -14.95 4.72
C ALA A 197 -0.47 -16.07 3.71
N GLU A 198 0.82 -16.36 3.49
CA GLU A 198 1.27 -17.44 2.60
C GLU A 198 1.23 -18.84 3.24
N TRP A 199 0.96 -18.94 4.55
CA TRP A 199 1.05 -20.20 5.27
C TRP A 199 0.03 -21.22 4.78
N ARG A 200 0.52 -22.28 4.12
CA ARG A 200 -0.27 -23.45 3.72
C ARG A 200 -0.07 -24.57 4.72
N ILE A 201 -1.16 -25.07 5.29
CA ILE A 201 -1.13 -26.15 6.30
C ILE A 201 -0.70 -27.49 5.67
N ASN A 202 -0.81 -27.62 4.34
CA ASN A 202 -0.65 -28.89 3.62
C ASN A 202 0.81 -29.24 3.28
N ASP A 203 1.76 -28.31 3.44
CA ASP A 203 3.20 -28.51 3.21
C ASP A 203 3.93 -28.56 4.56
N ASP A 204 4.35 -29.74 5.03
CA ASP A 204 5.07 -30.03 6.29
C ASP A 204 4.53 -29.38 7.59
N GLY A 205 3.41 -28.66 7.54
CA GLY A 205 2.82 -27.86 8.62
C GLY A 205 3.69 -26.68 9.10
N MET A 206 4.87 -26.47 8.53
CA MET A 206 5.87 -25.52 9.04
C MET A 206 5.73 -24.15 8.39
N LEU A 207 5.59 -23.10 9.21
CA LEU A 207 5.60 -21.72 8.74
C LEU A 207 7.02 -21.30 8.33
N VAL A 208 7.19 -20.82 7.09
CA VAL A 208 8.44 -20.22 6.62
C VAL A 208 8.47 -18.74 6.98
N TYR A 209 9.33 -18.37 7.94
CA TYR A 209 9.43 -16.98 8.39
C TYR A 209 10.30 -16.12 7.48
N ARG A 210 9.85 -14.89 7.19
CA ARG A 210 10.63 -13.87 6.44
C ARG A 210 11.63 -13.10 7.31
N SER A 211 11.75 -13.47 8.58
CA SER A 211 12.75 -12.94 9.51
C SER A 211 13.13 -14.00 10.54
N LYS A 212 14.22 -13.77 11.27
CA LYS A 212 14.63 -14.68 12.34
C LYS A 212 13.60 -14.68 13.47
N VAL A 213 12.88 -15.79 13.56
CA VAL A 213 11.99 -16.13 14.68
C VAL A 213 12.65 -17.25 15.48
N THR A 214 12.59 -17.13 16.80
CA THR A 214 13.15 -18.13 17.71
C THR A 214 12.12 -18.50 18.77
N VAL A 215 12.20 -19.75 19.23
CA VAL A 215 11.44 -20.20 20.40
C VAL A 215 12.16 -19.71 21.67
N GLU A 216 11.39 -19.31 22.68
CA GLU A 216 11.89 -19.00 24.02
C GLU A 216 12.50 -20.23 24.70
N SER A 217 13.41 -20.01 25.66
CA SER A 217 14.05 -21.11 26.36
C SER A 217 13.06 -21.84 27.27
N ASP A 218 13.22 -23.15 27.42
CA ASP A 218 12.42 -24.00 28.32
C ASP A 218 12.29 -23.43 29.73
N SER A 219 13.35 -22.82 30.26
CA SER A 219 13.34 -22.17 31.57
C SER A 219 12.34 -21.01 31.68
N ARG A 220 12.21 -20.20 30.62
CA ARG A 220 11.31 -19.04 30.58
C ARG A 220 9.87 -19.46 30.32
N VAL A 221 9.68 -20.52 29.53
CA VAL A 221 8.37 -21.15 29.30
C VAL A 221 7.86 -21.80 30.59
N LYS A 222 8.66 -22.66 31.24
CA LYS A 222 8.30 -23.31 32.51
C LYS A 222 8.11 -22.32 33.65
N GLY A 223 8.84 -21.20 33.62
CA GLY A 223 8.68 -20.10 34.57
C GLY A 223 7.45 -19.21 34.33
N GLY A 224 6.67 -19.45 33.27
CA GLY A 224 5.44 -18.70 32.97
C GLY A 224 5.66 -17.24 32.53
N ILE A 225 6.89 -16.84 32.18
CA ILE A 225 7.23 -15.44 31.83
C ILE A 225 6.54 -15.00 30.53
N VAL A 226 6.25 -15.96 29.66
CA VAL A 226 5.63 -15.75 28.35
C VAL A 226 4.22 -16.34 28.26
N ASP A 227 3.61 -16.56 29.42
CA ASP A 227 2.22 -16.99 29.50
C ASP A 227 1.30 -15.78 29.53
N PHE A 228 0.31 -15.77 28.65
CA PHE A 228 -0.69 -14.70 28.57
C PHE A 228 -2.10 -15.29 28.55
N ILE A 229 -3.06 -14.49 29.03
CA ILE A 229 -4.47 -14.76 28.83
C ILE A 229 -4.80 -14.46 27.37
N ASP A 230 -5.19 -15.49 26.65
CA ASP A 230 -5.53 -15.45 25.24
C ASP A 230 -6.97 -14.90 25.03
N LEU A 231 -7.38 -14.74 23.78
CA LEU A 231 -8.70 -14.20 23.41
C LEU A 231 -9.88 -15.05 23.89
N ASP A 232 -9.66 -16.33 24.18
CA ASP A 232 -10.67 -17.23 24.76
C ASP A 232 -10.60 -17.32 26.29
N GLY A 233 -9.80 -16.46 26.92
CA GLY A 233 -9.61 -16.42 28.38
C GLY A 233 -8.67 -17.51 28.93
N GLN A 234 -8.17 -18.42 28.10
CA GLN A 234 -7.23 -19.45 28.55
C GLN A 234 -5.81 -18.90 28.60
N ARG A 235 -5.06 -19.37 29.60
CA ARG A 235 -3.63 -19.04 29.73
C ARG A 235 -2.81 -19.95 28.83
N ARG A 236 -2.02 -19.36 27.92
CA ARG A 236 -1.15 -20.08 26.98
C ARG A 236 0.22 -19.44 26.87
N ALA A 237 1.22 -20.25 26.51
CA ALA A 237 2.57 -19.79 26.25
C ALA A 237 2.69 -19.20 24.83
N PHE A 238 3.20 -17.96 24.74
CA PHE A 238 3.54 -17.29 23.48
C PHE A 238 5.05 -17.34 23.28
N GLN A 239 5.53 -18.56 23.02
CA GLN A 239 6.94 -18.92 23.01
C GLN A 239 7.70 -18.44 21.77
N LEU A 240 7.02 -18.16 20.65
CA LEU A 240 7.68 -17.63 19.45
C LEU A 240 7.97 -16.15 19.66
N HIS A 241 9.18 -15.73 19.30
CA HIS A 241 9.52 -14.32 19.31
C HIS A 241 10.39 -13.89 18.14
N SER A 242 10.11 -12.69 17.64
CA SER A 242 11.02 -11.95 16.77
C SER A 242 11.77 -10.89 17.59
N ARG A 243 13.00 -10.58 17.17
CA ARG A 243 13.86 -9.59 17.82
C ARG A 243 14.01 -8.40 16.90
N TYR A 244 13.95 -7.20 17.46
CA TYR A 244 14.19 -5.97 16.73
C TYR A 244 15.13 -5.04 17.51
N THR A 245 15.78 -4.15 16.78
CA THR A 245 16.77 -3.18 17.27
C THR A 245 16.26 -1.76 17.02
N PRO A 246 16.75 -0.73 17.75
CA PRO A 246 17.79 -0.76 18.78
C PRO A 246 17.35 -1.44 20.09
N GLY A 247 18.30 -1.97 20.87
CA GLY A 247 18.03 -2.55 22.19
C GLY A 247 17.50 -4.00 22.18
N LYS A 248 16.80 -4.39 23.26
CA LYS A 248 16.32 -5.77 23.48
C LYS A 248 14.82 -5.92 23.15
N GLY A 249 14.39 -5.35 22.03
CA GLY A 249 13.00 -5.40 21.56
C GLY A 249 12.53 -6.80 21.18
N ARG A 250 11.29 -7.15 21.50
CA ARG A 250 10.66 -8.45 21.28
C ARG A 250 9.21 -8.31 20.84
N ILE A 251 8.81 -9.08 19.84
CA ILE A 251 7.41 -9.36 19.54
C ILE A 251 7.17 -10.82 19.91
N HIS A 252 6.30 -11.09 20.90
CA HIS A 252 5.91 -12.45 21.27
C HIS A 252 4.60 -12.83 20.62
N PHE A 253 4.55 -14.02 20.04
CA PHE A 253 3.37 -14.53 19.36
C PHE A 253 3.24 -16.05 19.47
N ARG A 254 2.08 -16.57 19.06
CA ARG A 254 1.85 -18.00 18.82
C ARG A 254 1.09 -18.17 17.51
N LEU A 255 1.23 -19.35 16.89
CA LEU A 255 0.40 -19.72 15.74
C LEU A 255 -0.93 -20.30 16.22
N VAL A 256 -1.98 -20.08 15.42
CA VAL A 256 -3.33 -20.64 15.60
C VAL A 256 -3.71 -21.32 14.28
N PRO A 257 -3.24 -22.57 14.08
CA PRO A 257 -3.43 -23.28 12.81
C PRO A 257 -4.90 -23.39 12.40
N GLU A 258 -5.80 -23.54 13.37
CA GLU A 258 -7.23 -23.77 13.15
C GLU A 258 -7.90 -22.63 12.38
N VAL A 259 -7.37 -21.42 12.51
CA VAL A 259 -7.88 -20.21 11.85
C VAL A 259 -6.84 -19.55 10.94
N ARG A 260 -5.68 -20.19 10.72
CA ARG A 260 -4.56 -19.68 9.91
C ARG A 260 -4.12 -18.27 10.31
N ARG A 261 -3.99 -18.02 11.61
CA ARG A 261 -3.59 -16.72 12.16
C ARG A 261 -2.39 -16.84 13.10
N ALA A 262 -1.71 -15.73 13.33
CA ALA A 262 -0.78 -15.59 14.44
C ALA A 262 -1.36 -14.65 15.49
N ARG A 263 -1.36 -15.05 16.76
CA ARG A 263 -1.77 -14.20 17.87
C ARG A 263 -0.57 -13.54 18.51
N ILE A 264 -0.59 -12.21 18.58
CA ILE A 264 0.44 -11.36 19.15
C ILE A 264 0.08 -11.04 20.60
N ALA A 265 0.96 -11.39 21.54
CA ALA A 265 0.74 -11.15 22.97
C ALA A 265 1.55 -10.00 23.56
N HIS A 266 2.68 -9.65 22.95
CA HIS A 266 3.55 -8.60 23.47
C HIS A 266 4.34 -7.94 22.36
N VAL A 267 4.46 -6.62 22.44
CA VAL A 267 5.39 -5.81 21.65
C VAL A 267 6.14 -4.90 22.63
N GLY A 268 7.46 -4.93 22.65
CA GLY A 268 8.23 -4.06 23.53
C GLY A 268 9.53 -4.67 23.99
N GLY A 269 10.04 -4.23 25.14
CA GLY A 269 11.26 -4.78 25.72
C GLY A 269 11.13 -6.27 26.09
N LYS A 270 12.27 -6.94 26.22
CA LYS A 270 12.34 -8.32 26.73
C LYS A 270 11.66 -8.43 28.09
N LEU A 271 10.76 -9.39 28.24
CA LEU A 271 10.03 -9.66 29.48
C LEU A 271 10.92 -10.28 30.56
N GLY A 272 10.70 -9.90 31.82
CA GLY A 272 11.48 -10.37 32.98
C GLY A 272 12.96 -9.99 32.88
N ALA A 273 13.24 -8.82 32.32
CA ALA A 273 14.58 -8.22 32.27
C ALA A 273 14.79 -7.24 33.42
#